data_AF-A0A812A3L8-F1
#
_entry.id   AF-A0A812A3L8-F1
#
_cell.length_a   1.000
_cell.length_b   1.000
_cell.length_c   1.000
_cell.angle_alpha   90.00
_cell.angle_beta   90.00
_cell.angle_gamma   90.00
#
_symmetry.space_group_name_H-M   'P 1'
#
loop_
_entity.id
_entity.type
_entity.pdbx_description
1 polymer ?
#
loop_
_entity_poly.entity_id
_entity_poly.type
_entity_poly.pdbx_seq_one_letter_code
_entity_poly.pdbx_strand_id
1 'polypeptide(L)' 'MLLNEVEPDTMVTVRRVRGDLEELGIVEGVEIELTGMLTGMESTRHEPVGRYVTARIGDKVLTIGYGLAEKVEVE' A
#
# COMPACT_ATOMS: atom_id res chain seq x y z
N MET A 1 -7.97 10.07 3.70
CA MET A 1 -7.73 9.55 2.33
C MET A 1 -7.47 8.06 2.43
N LEU A 2 -7.76 7.24 1.42
CA LEU A 2 -7.36 5.82 1.45
C LEU A 2 -5.97 5.64 0.83
N LEU A 3 -5.19 4.68 1.33
CA LEU A 3 -3.82 4.42 0.86
C LEU A 3 -3.76 4.12 -0.64
N ASN A 4 -4.80 3.51 -1.21
CA ASN A 4 -4.91 3.18 -2.64
C ASN A 4 -5.25 4.38 -3.54
N GLU A 5 -5.52 5.55 -2.96
CA GLU A 5 -5.81 6.81 -3.66
C GLU A 5 -4.64 7.79 -3.63
N VAL A 6 -3.59 7.49 -2.85
CA VAL A 6 -2.40 8.34 -2.69
C VAL A 6 -1.51 8.20 -3.92
N GLU A 7 -1.00 9.32 -4.45
CA GLU A 7 -0.06 9.29 -5.56
C GLU A 7 1.33 8.76 -5.14
N PRO A 8 2.10 8.13 -6.03
CA PRO A 8 3.49 7.78 -5.76
C PRO A 8 4.34 8.98 -5.34
N ASP A 9 5.49 8.70 -4.74
CA ASP A 9 6.45 9.68 -4.23
C ASP A 9 5.85 10.61 -3.15
N THR A 10 4.82 10.13 -2.45
CA THR A 10 4.13 10.84 -1.37
C THR A 10 4.37 10.13 -0.03
N MET A 11 4.71 10.92 0.97
CA MET A 11 4.78 10.51 2.38
C MET A 11 3.43 10.74 3.05
N VAL A 12 2.88 9.73 3.70
CA VAL A 12 1.60 9.80 4.41
C VAL A 12 1.71 9.13 5.77
N THR A 13 0.85 9.53 6.71
CA THR A 13 0.76 8.89 8.03
C THR A 13 -0.49 8.03 8.10
N VAL A 14 -0.36 6.81 8.62
CA VAL A 14 -1.51 5.93 8.86
C VAL A 14 -2.35 6.50 9.99
N ARG A 15 -3.59 6.85 9.67
CA ARG A 15 -4.56 7.33 10.65
C ARG A 15 -5.38 6.19 11.24
N ARG A 16 -5.80 5.24 10.41
CA ARG A 16 -6.64 4.10 10.83
C ARG A 16 -6.45 2.89 9.94
N VAL A 17 -6.51 1.71 10.54
CA VAL A 17 -6.39 0.43 9.84
C VAL A 17 -7.60 -0.46 10.13
N ARG A 18 -8.10 -1.17 9.11
CA ARG A 18 -9.17 -2.17 9.28
C ARG A 18 -8.66 -3.57 8.90
N GLY A 19 -8.76 -4.51 9.84
CA GLY A 19 -8.31 -5.91 9.68
C GLY A 19 -6.87 -6.14 10.13
N ASP A 20 -6.39 -7.37 9.95
CA ASP A 20 -5.07 -7.82 10.41
C ASP A 20 -3.94 -7.40 9.46
N LEU A 21 -3.55 -6.12 9.52
CA LEU A 21 -2.43 -5.55 8.75
C LEU A 21 -1.23 -5.20 9.65
N GLU A 22 -1.38 -5.37 10.97
CA GLU A 22 -0.34 -5.11 11.97
C GLU A 22 0.88 -6.02 11.76
N GLU A 23 0.68 -7.26 11.31
CA GLU A 23 1.76 -8.21 10.99
C GLU A 23 2.65 -7.72 9.82
N LEU A 24 2.12 -6.83 8.97
CA LEU A 24 2.87 -6.20 7.88
C LEU A 24 3.57 -4.90 8.33
N GLY A 25 3.38 -4.47 9.59
CA GLY A 25 3.91 -3.22 10.11
C GLY A 25 3.07 -1.98 9.77
N ILE A 26 1.86 -2.18 9.23
CA ILE A 26 0.92 -1.10 8.93
C ILE A 26 0.02 -0.91 10.15
N VAL A 27 0.39 0.04 11.01
CA VAL A 27 -0.32 0.38 12.24
C VAL A 27 -0.56 1.88 12.32
N GLU A 28 -1.50 2.30 13.17
CA GLU A 28 -1.80 3.73 13.37
C GLU A 28 -0.56 4.52 13.84
N GLY A 29 -0.34 5.69 13.26
CA GLY A 29 0.78 6.57 13.52
C GLY A 29 2.07 6.27 12.75
N VAL A 30 2.11 5.20 11.94
CA VAL A 30 3.28 4.89 11.11
C VAL A 30 3.32 5.75 9.85
N GLU A 31 4.50 6.24 9.52
CA GLU A 31 4.80 6.90 8.24
C GLU A 31 5.02 5.87 7.13
N ILE A 32 4.41 6.12 5.98
CA ILE A 32 4.50 5.30 4.79
C ILE A 32 4.87 6.19 3.61
N GLU A 33 5.93 5.83 2.90
CA GLU A 33 6.27 6.43 1.61
C GLU A 33 5.68 5.56 0.50
N LEU A 34 4.77 6.11 -0.32
CA LEU A 34 4.36 5.42 -1.54
C LEU A 34 5.46 5.54 -2.58
N THR A 35 5.92 4.40 -3.09
CA THR A 35 7.01 4.34 -4.08
C THR A 35 6.51 3.95 -5.47
N GLY A 36 5.25 3.53 -5.61
CA GLY A 36 4.69 3.23 -6.92
C GLY A 36 3.30 2.61 -6.88
N MET A 37 2.70 2.51 -8.07
CA MET A 37 1.51 1.72 -8.33
C MET A 37 1.78 0.74 -9.45
N LEU A 38 1.39 -0.52 -9.25
CA LEU A 38 1.50 -1.56 -10.27
C LEU A 38 0.09 -1.90 -10.75
N THR A 39 -0.11 -1.86 -12.06
CA THR A 39 -1.33 -2.37 -12.69
C THR A 39 -0.92 -3.46 -13.66
N GLY A 40 -1.12 -4.72 -13.27
CA GLY A 40 -0.91 -5.85 -14.17
C GLY A 40 -2.06 -5.91 -15.17
N MET A 41 -1.81 -5.53 -16.44
CA MET A 41 -2.81 -5.58 -17.50
C MET A 41 -2.70 -6.82 -18.41
N GLU A 42 -1.55 -7.51 -18.46
CA GLU A 42 -1.36 -8.65 -19.35
C GLU A 42 -0.64 -9.82 -18.68
N SER A 43 -1.20 -11.02 -18.84
CA SER A 43 -0.72 -12.27 -18.27
C SER A 43 0.50 -12.81 -19.03
N THR A 44 1.71 -12.35 -18.70
CA THR A 44 2.94 -13.08 -19.03
C THR A 44 3.23 -14.18 -17.98
N ARG A 45 2.26 -15.05 -17.69
CA ARG A 45 2.32 -16.24 -16.79
C ARG A 45 2.86 -16.08 -15.36
N HIS A 46 3.45 -14.95 -14.96
CA HIS A 46 4.08 -14.76 -13.65
C HIS A 46 3.86 -13.38 -13.03
N GLU A 47 3.17 -12.47 -13.72
CA GLU A 47 2.87 -11.14 -13.19
C GLU A 47 1.53 -11.15 -12.41
N PRO A 48 1.47 -10.48 -11.25
CA PRO A 48 0.26 -10.43 -10.47
C PRO A 48 -0.84 -9.65 -11.23
N VAL A 49 -1.94 -10.35 -11.54
CA VAL A 49 -3.12 -9.75 -12.18
C VAL A 49 -3.85 -8.89 -11.15
N GLY A 50 -3.91 -7.58 -11.37
CA GLY A 50 -4.60 -6.65 -10.48
C GLY A 50 -3.86 -5.33 -10.25
N ARG A 51 -4.44 -4.51 -9.38
CA ARG A 51 -3.83 -3.25 -8.93
C ARG A 51 -3.12 -3.46 -7.59
N TYR A 52 -1.96 -2.83 -7.44
CA TYR A 52 -1.16 -2.88 -6.23
C TYR A 52 -0.55 -1.51 -5.96
N VAL A 53 -0.29 -1.25 -4.69
CA VAL A 53 0.50 -0.12 -4.21
C VAL A 53 1.83 -0.65 -3.69
N THR A 54 2.92 -0.01 -4.05
CA THR A 54 4.23 -0.29 -3.46
C THR A 54 4.54 0.80 -2.44
N ALA A 55 4.84 0.38 -1.22
CA ALA A 55 5.00 1.26 -0.07
C ALA A 55 6.31 0.92 0.65
N ARG A 56 7.00 1.94 1.16
CA ARG A 56 8.16 1.80 2.04
C ARG A 56 7.76 2.19 3.46
N ILE A 57 8.10 1.33 4.41
CA ILE A 57 7.90 1.52 5.86
C ILE A 57 9.24 1.25 6.53
N GLY A 58 9.91 2.31 6.99
CA GLY A 58 11.31 2.22 7.41
C GLY A 58 12.20 1.64 6.29
N ASP A 59 12.96 0.60 6.59
CA ASP A 59 13.84 -0.08 5.62
C ASP A 59 13.13 -1.15 4.76
N LYS A 60 11.81 -1.38 4.95
CA LYS A 60 11.07 -2.44 4.26
C LYS A 60 10.26 -1.87 3.10
N VAL A 61 10.34 -2.52 1.95
CA VAL A 61 9.46 -2.27 0.80
C VAL A 61 8.42 -3.37 0.71
N LEU A 62 7.15 -3.00 0.63
CA LEU A 62 5.99 -3.87 0.62
C LEU A 62 5.17 -3.62 -0.65
N THR A 63 4.67 -4.69 -1.26
CA THR A 63 3.66 -4.61 -2.31
C THR A 63 2.32 -5.02 -1.73
N ILE A 64 1.39 -4.08 -1.67
CA ILE A 64 0.08 -4.20 -1.02
C ILE A 64 -0.98 -4.29 -2.12
N GLY A 65 -1.81 -5.34 -2.10
CA GLY A 65 -2.94 -5.45 -3.03
C GLY A 65 -3.94 -4.31 -2.83
N TYR A 66 -4.56 -3.84 -3.91
CA TYR A 66 -5.49 -2.69 -3.87
C TYR A 66 -6.60 -2.86 -2.82
N GLY A 67 -7.12 -4.09 -2.65
CA GLY A 67 -8.16 -4.44 -1.68
C GLY A 67 -7.70 -4.49 -0.21
N LEU A 68 -6.40 -4.52 0.04
CA LEU A 68 -5.84 -4.30 1.38
C LEU A 68 -5.56 -2.81 1.60
N ALA A 69 -5.04 -2.12 0.58
CA ALA A 69 -4.78 -0.69 0.65
C ALA A 69 -6.06 0.15 0.86
N GLU A 70 -7.22 -0.27 0.35
CA GLU A 70 -8.51 0.39 0.65
C GLU A 70 -8.94 0.32 2.14
N LYS A 71 -8.29 -0.52 2.94
CA LYS A 71 -8.58 -0.68 4.38
C LYS A 71 -7.71 0.22 5.27
N VAL A 72 -6.80 0.98 4.68
CA VAL A 72 -5.85 1.85 5.37
C VAL A 72 -6.23 3.29 5.09
N GLU A 73 -6.66 4.01 6.12
CA GLU A 73 -6.91 5.44 6.07
C GLU A 73 -5.64 6.19 6.45
N VAL A 74 -5.28 7.18 5.65
CA VAL A 74 -4.07 8.01 5.79
C VAL A 74 -4.40 9.50 5.73
N GLU A 75 -3.47 10.30 6.24
CA GLU A 75 -3.43 11.77 6.18
C GLU A 75 -2.05 12.29 5.80
#